data_AF-A0A520HZ85-F1
#
_entry.id   AF-A0A520HZ85-F1
#
_cell.length_a   1.000
_cell.length_b   1.000
_cell.length_c   1.000
_cell.angle_alpha   90.00
_cell.angle_beta   90.00
_cell.angle_gamma   90.00
#
_symmetry.space_group_name_H-M   'P 1'
#
loop_
_entity.id
_entity.type
_entity.pdbx_description
1 polymer ?
#
loop_
_entity_poly.entity_id
_entity_poly.type
_entity_poly.pdbx_seq_one_letter_code
_entity_poly.pdbx_strand_id
1 'polypeptide(L)'
;MVRVDQAGEYGAIRIYAGQLAVLGDRHPSSRLIHHMAQQEERHRAFFDRMIVERRVRPTVLQPIWKVAGFALGAVTAAISPRAAMACTAAVETEIDKHYAEQLAALGDSDPELSAAILDFQAE
;
A
#
# COMPACT_ATOMS: atom_id res chain seq x y z
N MET A 1 -12.13 1.80 7.76
CA MET A 1 -10.87 2.24 8.36
C MET A 1 -9.92 1.05 8.27
N VAL A 2 -9.52 0.37 9.35
CA VAL A 2 -8.54 -0.76 9.33
C VAL A 2 -8.65 -1.76 8.15
N ARG A 3 -9.86 -2.22 7.79
CA ARG A 3 -10.05 -3.13 6.65
C ARG A 3 -9.67 -2.52 5.29
N VAL A 4 -9.95 -1.23 5.11
CA VAL A 4 -9.66 -0.50 3.88
C VAL A 4 -8.16 -0.26 3.79
N ASP A 5 -7.53 0.20 4.88
CA ASP A 5 -6.08 0.40 4.96
C ASP A 5 -5.34 -0.91 4.63
N GLN A 6 -5.69 -2.01 5.30
CA GLN A 6 -5.08 -3.31 5.02
C GLN A 6 -5.22 -3.76 3.57
N ALA A 7 -6.34 -3.44 2.92
CA ALA A 7 -6.55 -3.75 1.51
C ALA A 7 -5.75 -2.80 0.59
N GLY A 8 -5.58 -1.54 1.00
CA GLY A 8 -4.72 -0.54 0.38
C GLY A 8 -3.26 -0.97 0.37
N GLU A 9 -2.68 -1.22 1.55
CA GLU A 9 -1.29 -1.69 1.69
C GLU A 9 -1.05 -2.97 0.89
N TYR A 10 -2.03 -3.90 0.91
CA TYR A 10 -1.96 -5.09 0.06
C TYR A 10 -1.87 -4.71 -1.42
N GLY A 11 -2.73 -3.82 -1.89
CA GLY A 11 -2.76 -3.35 -3.27
C GLY A 11 -1.43 -2.75 -3.70
N ALA A 12 -0.85 -1.85 -2.87
CA ALA A 12 0.43 -1.21 -3.12
C ALA A 12 1.57 -2.23 -3.28
N ILE A 13 1.71 -3.17 -2.34
CA ILE A 13 2.70 -4.25 -2.43
C ILE A 13 2.55 -5.06 -3.72
N ARG A 14 1.30 -5.33 -4.15
CA ARG A 14 1.04 -6.06 -5.40
C ARG A 14 1.44 -5.24 -6.63
N ILE A 15 1.20 -3.93 -6.64
CA ILE A 15 1.66 -3.02 -7.69
C ILE A 15 3.18 -3.05 -7.79
N TYR A 16 3.89 -2.92 -6.67
CA TYR A 16 5.36 -2.94 -6.63
C TYR A 16 5.93 -4.28 -7.10
N ALA A 17 5.34 -5.39 -6.69
CA ALA A 17 5.70 -6.71 -7.21
C ALA A 17 5.50 -6.82 -8.74
N GLY A 18 4.43 -6.23 -9.28
CA GLY A 18 4.17 -6.17 -10.72
C GLY A 18 5.22 -5.35 -11.48
N GLN A 19 5.57 -4.19 -10.94
CA GLN A 19 6.61 -3.33 -11.52
C GLN A 19 7.97 -4.04 -11.53
N LEU A 20 8.37 -4.65 -10.42
CA LEU A 20 9.64 -5.38 -10.29
C LEU A 20 9.70 -6.60 -11.21
N ALA A 21 8.58 -7.29 -11.44
CA ALA A 21 8.53 -8.41 -12.38
C ALA A 21 8.89 -8.00 -13.82
N VAL A 22 8.64 -6.75 -14.20
CA VAL A 22 8.94 -6.23 -15.55
C VAL A 22 10.29 -5.52 -15.60
N LEU A 23 10.60 -4.68 -14.61
CA LEU A 23 11.86 -3.92 -14.58
C LEU A 23 13.06 -4.79 -14.18
N GLY A 24 12.84 -5.88 -13.44
CA GLY A 24 13.87 -6.73 -12.85
C GLY A 24 14.68 -6.02 -11.76
N ASP A 25 15.63 -6.71 -11.13
CA ASP A 25 16.36 -6.16 -9.97
C ASP A 25 17.49 -5.18 -10.32
N ARG A 26 17.93 -5.15 -11.58
CA ARG A 26 19.09 -4.35 -12.01
C ARG A 26 18.72 -2.97 -12.57
N HIS A 27 17.43 -2.69 -12.74
CA HIS A 27 17.00 -1.39 -13.25
C HIS A 27 17.22 -0.30 -12.18
N PRO A 28 17.59 0.95 -12.57
CA PRO A 28 17.89 2.01 -11.61
C PRO A 28 16.77 2.30 -10.59
N SER A 29 15.51 2.16 -11.00
CA SER A 29 14.34 2.37 -10.14
C SER A 29 14.05 1.21 -9.19
N SER A 30 14.59 0.02 -9.41
CA SER A 30 14.20 -1.19 -8.66
C SER A 30 14.60 -1.11 -7.20
N ARG A 31 15.73 -0.47 -6.87
CA ARG A 31 16.13 -0.25 -5.48
C ARG A 31 15.11 0.59 -4.71
N LEU A 32 14.55 1.62 -5.35
CA LEU A 32 13.51 2.46 -4.74
C LEU A 32 12.22 1.65 -4.57
N ILE A 33 11.79 0.91 -5.60
CA ILE A 33 10.55 0.10 -5.52
C ILE A 33 10.66 -0.97 -4.42
N HIS A 34 11.83 -1.61 -4.28
CA HIS A 34 12.09 -2.54 -3.17
C HIS A 34 12.01 -1.86 -1.80
N HIS A 35 12.55 -0.66 -1.67
CA HIS A 35 12.47 0.10 -0.43
C HIS A 35 11.02 0.43 -0.06
N MET A 36 10.24 0.96 -1.02
CA MET A 36 8.82 1.26 -0.83
C MET A 36 8.02 0.00 -0.48
N ALA A 37 8.26 -1.11 -1.18
CA ALA A 37 7.61 -2.38 -0.85
C ALA A 37 7.91 -2.87 0.58
N GLN A 38 9.11 -2.60 1.11
CA GLN A 38 9.46 -2.94 2.49
C GLN A 38 8.73 -2.06 3.50
N GLN A 39 8.53 -0.77 3.20
CA GLN A 39 7.74 0.15 4.03
C GLN A 39 6.28 -0.32 4.09
N GLU A 40 5.67 -0.59 2.94
CA GLU A 40 4.31 -1.10 2.84
C GLU A 40 4.13 -2.44 3.56
N GLU A 41 5.11 -3.36 3.49
CA GLU A 41 5.03 -4.65 4.19
C GLU A 41 4.96 -4.45 5.72
N ARG A 42 5.65 -3.43 6.25
CA ARG A 42 5.59 -3.03 7.67
C ARG A 42 4.22 -2.48 8.04
N HIS A 43 3.66 -1.59 7.22
CA HIS A 43 2.32 -1.03 7.43
C HIS A 43 1.26 -2.13 7.35
N ARG A 44 1.33 -2.98 6.31
CA ARG A 44 0.48 -4.15 6.14
C ARG A 44 0.52 -5.08 7.36
N ALA A 45 1.71 -5.39 7.88
CA ALA A 45 1.85 -6.26 9.05
C ALA A 45 1.18 -5.67 10.30
N PHE A 46 1.23 -4.35 10.46
CA PHE A 46 0.50 -3.64 11.51
C PHE A 46 -1.02 -3.83 11.36
N PHE A 47 -1.57 -3.57 10.16
CA PHE A 47 -3.01 -3.71 9.95
C PHE A 47 -3.49 -5.16 9.97
N ASP A 48 -2.70 -6.12 9.46
CA ASP A 48 -3.02 -7.55 9.52
C ASP A 48 -3.15 -8.00 10.99
N ARG A 49 -2.23 -7.56 11.87
CA ARG A 49 -2.33 -7.81 13.32
C ARG A 49 -3.61 -7.19 13.90
N MET A 50 -3.86 -5.92 13.59
CA MET A 50 -5.02 -5.19 14.11
C MET A 50 -6.36 -5.78 13.66
N ILE A 51 -6.46 -6.26 12.42
CA ILE A 51 -7.64 -6.97 11.91
C ILE A 51 -7.94 -8.20 12.77
N VAL A 52 -6.91 -8.98 13.12
CA VAL A 52 -7.05 -10.18 13.95
C VAL A 52 -7.49 -9.81 15.38
N GLU A 53 -6.78 -8.88 16.01
CA GLU A 53 -7.05 -8.44 17.39
C GLU A 53 -8.47 -7.89 17.55
N ARG A 54 -8.91 -7.08 16.57
CA ARG A 54 -10.22 -6.42 16.57
C ARG A 54 -11.32 -7.26 15.92
N ARG A 55 -10.99 -8.50 15.50
CA ARG A 55 -11.92 -9.44 14.84
C ARG A 55 -12.63 -8.84 13.63
N VAL A 56 -11.94 -7.95 12.92
CA VAL A 56 -12.41 -7.38 11.66
C VAL A 56 -12.27 -8.45 10.58
N ARG A 57 -13.26 -8.58 9.70
CA ARG A 57 -13.12 -9.48 8.54
C ARG A 57 -12.37 -8.76 7.43
N PRO A 58 -11.31 -9.36 6.84
CA PRO A 58 -10.71 -8.85 5.62
C PRO A 58 -11.72 -8.72 4.49
N THR A 59 -11.37 -7.95 3.46
CA THR A 59 -12.23 -7.83 2.27
C THR A 59 -12.28 -9.15 1.50
N VAL A 60 -13.49 -9.55 1.07
CA VAL A 60 -13.67 -10.73 0.18
C VAL A 60 -13.09 -10.50 -1.22
N LEU A 61 -12.85 -9.23 -1.59
CA LEU A 61 -12.29 -8.84 -2.88
C LEU A 61 -10.76 -8.98 -2.94
N GLN A 62 -10.11 -9.44 -1.87
CA GLN A 62 -8.65 -9.58 -1.80
C GLN A 62 -8.04 -10.39 -2.97
N PRO A 63 -8.64 -11.49 -3.47
CA PRO A 63 -8.13 -12.20 -4.64
C PRO A 63 -8.15 -11.36 -5.91
N ILE A 64 -9.13 -10.46 -6.06
CA ILE A 64 -9.22 -9.54 -7.20
C ILE A 64 -8.10 -8.50 -7.09
N TRP A 65 -7.91 -7.89 -5.92
CA TRP A 65 -6.84 -6.91 -5.69
C TRP A 65 -5.45 -7.52 -5.90
N LYS A 66 -5.26 -8.80 -5.53
CA LYS A 66 -4.01 -9.54 -5.77
C LYS A 66 -3.59 -9.50 -7.24
N VAL A 67 -4.54 -9.75 -8.13
CA VAL A 67 -4.32 -9.83 -9.58
C VAL A 67 -4.32 -8.44 -10.20
N ALA A 68 -5.29 -7.60 -9.85
CA ALA A 68 -5.44 -6.26 -10.40
C ALA A 68 -4.25 -5.36 -10.06
N GLY A 69 -3.80 -5.35 -8.80
CA GLY A 69 -2.63 -4.56 -8.39
C GLY A 69 -1.37 -4.99 -9.12
N PHE A 70 -1.12 -6.31 -9.19
CA PHE A 70 0.02 -6.85 -9.93
C PHE A 70 -0.03 -6.51 -11.42
N ALA A 71 -1.19 -6.70 -12.05
CA ALA A 71 -1.38 -6.38 -13.47
C ALA A 71 -1.17 -4.89 -13.73
N LEU A 72 -1.69 -4.01 -12.88
CA LEU A 72 -1.49 -2.56 -13.00
C LEU A 72 -0.01 -2.18 -12.92
N GLY A 73 0.72 -2.72 -11.93
CA GLY A 73 2.16 -2.49 -11.80
C GLY A 73 2.96 -3.01 -12.99
N ALA A 74 2.66 -4.22 -13.46
CA ALA A 74 3.33 -4.81 -14.61
C ALA A 74 3.05 -4.04 -15.91
N VAL A 75 1.79 -3.69 -16.17
CA VAL A 75 1.40 -2.94 -17.37
C VAL A 75 2.05 -1.56 -17.39
N THR A 76 2.03 -0.83 -16.27
CA THR A 76 2.64 0.51 -16.21
C THR A 76 4.16 0.45 -16.37
N ALA A 77 4.83 -0.54 -15.77
CA ALA A 77 6.26 -0.77 -15.99
C ALA A 77 6.59 -1.17 -17.43
N ALA A 78 5.73 -1.96 -18.08
CA ALA A 78 5.90 -2.33 -19.49
C ALA A 78 5.74 -1.14 -20.45
N ILE A 79 4.93 -0.14 -20.09
CA ILE A 79 4.82 1.12 -20.83
C ILE A 79 6.12 1.91 -20.71
N SER A 80 6.55 2.22 -19.48
CA SER A 80 7.86 2.84 -19.20
C SER A 80 8.15 2.90 -17.70
N PRO A 81 9.43 3.05 -17.30
CA PRO A 81 9.76 3.31 -15.90
C PRO A 81 9.09 4.57 -15.33
N ARG A 82 8.89 5.60 -16.14
CA ARG A 82 8.19 6.83 -15.71
C ARG A 82 6.71 6.56 -15.44
N ALA A 83 6.05 5.73 -16.26
CA ALA A 83 4.66 5.36 -16.05
C ALA A 83 4.50 4.51 -14.78
N ALA A 84 5.43 3.59 -14.50
CA ALA A 84 5.47 2.88 -13.22
C ALA A 84 5.55 3.86 -12.03
N MET A 85 6.50 4.80 -12.05
CA MET A 85 6.66 5.77 -10.96
C MET A 85 5.48 6.74 -10.83
N ALA A 86 4.82 7.10 -11.94
CA ALA A 86 3.58 7.88 -11.89
C ALA A 86 2.44 7.08 -11.23
N CYS A 87 2.34 5.78 -11.52
CA CYS A 87 1.39 4.89 -10.85
C CYS A 87 1.67 4.79 -9.35
N THR A 88 2.94 4.62 -8.96
CA THR A 88 3.37 4.61 -7.56
C THR A 88 2.97 5.91 -6.86
N ALA A 89 3.34 7.06 -7.41
CA ALA A 89 3.01 8.36 -6.81
C ALA A 89 1.49 8.60 -6.68
N ALA A 90 0.70 8.13 -7.65
CA ALA A 90 -0.75 8.24 -7.59
C ALA A 90 -1.37 7.37 -6.48
N VAL A 91 -0.82 6.17 -6.25
CA VAL A 91 -1.27 5.27 -5.19
C VAL A 91 -0.92 5.84 -3.82
N GLU A 92 0.33 6.27 -3.63
CA GLU A 92 0.79 6.91 -2.38
C GLU A 92 -0.06 8.14 -2.02
N THR A 93 -0.34 9.00 -3.01
CA THR A 93 -1.21 10.17 -2.81
C THR A 93 -2.60 9.79 -2.31
N GLU A 94 -3.16 8.69 -2.81
CA GLU A 94 -4.49 8.23 -2.39
C GLU A 94 -4.45 7.56 -1.01
N ILE A 95 -3.37 6.84 -0.67
CA ILE A 95 -3.15 6.27 0.68
C ILE A 95 -3.05 7.40 1.71
N ASP A 96 -2.21 8.41 1.45
CA ASP A 96 -2.04 9.58 2.32
C ASP A 96 -3.35 10.32 2.57
N LYS A 97 -4.15 10.49 1.51
CA LYS A 97 -5.46 11.11 1.60
C LYS A 97 -6.42 10.28 2.46
N HIS A 98 -6.45 8.96 2.28
CA HIS A 98 -7.25 8.07 3.12
C HIS A 98 -6.83 8.13 4.59
N TYR A 99 -5.52 8.19 4.86
CA TYR A 99 -4.98 8.37 6.20
C TYR A 99 -5.40 9.70 6.84
N ALA A 100 -5.33 10.80 6.10
CA ALA A 100 -5.79 12.10 6.59
C ALA A 100 -7.30 12.10 6.91
N GLU A 101 -8.13 11.55 6.01
CA GLU A 101 -9.57 11.41 6.23
C GLU A 101 -9.89 10.50 7.42
N GLN A 102 -9.12 9.43 7.59
CA GLN A 102 -9.24 8.50 8.70
C GLN A 102 -8.88 9.12 10.04
N LEU A 103 -7.77 9.86 10.12
CA LEU A 103 -7.38 10.61 11.32
C LEU A 103 -8.47 11.59 11.74
N ALA A 104 -9.04 12.33 10.77
CA ALA A 104 -10.14 13.25 11.03
C ALA A 104 -11.40 12.54 11.55
N ALA A 105 -11.71 11.36 11.01
CA ALA A 105 -12.86 10.55 11.43
C ALA A 105 -12.66 9.88 12.80
N LEU A 106 -11.42 9.51 13.15
CA LEU A 106 -11.09 8.87 14.42
C LEU A 106 -11.13 9.86 15.60
N GLY A 107 -10.61 11.08 15.40
CA GLY A 107 -10.37 12.02 16.51
C GLY A 107 -9.54 11.35 17.60
N ASP A 108 -9.98 11.48 18.85
CA ASP A 108 -9.31 10.89 20.03
C ASP A 108 -9.77 9.46 20.36
N SER A 109 -10.60 8.85 19.51
CA SER A 109 -11.28 7.58 19.82
C SER A 109 -10.35 6.37 19.77
N ASP A 110 -9.22 6.47 19.07
CA ASP A 110 -8.29 5.36 18.84
C ASP A 110 -6.84 5.84 18.76
N PRO A 111 -6.20 6.14 19.90
CA PRO A 111 -4.85 6.70 19.94
C PRO A 111 -3.80 5.78 19.31
N GLU A 112 -3.98 4.46 19.40
CA GLU A 112 -3.07 3.46 18.82
C GLU A 112 -3.07 3.55 17.29
N LEU A 113 -4.26 3.53 16.67
CA LEU A 113 -4.39 3.61 15.22
C LEU A 113 -3.96 4.98 14.69
N SER A 114 -4.33 6.06 15.38
CA SER A 114 -3.92 7.40 14.99
C SER A 114 -2.39 7.58 15.05
N ALA A 115 -1.74 7.05 16.10
CA ALA A 115 -0.28 7.10 16.20
C ALA A 115 0.43 6.32 15.09
N ALA A 116 -0.09 5.14 14.73
CA ALA A 116 0.47 4.35 13.64
C ALA A 116 0.31 5.03 12.29
N ILE A 117 -0.86 5.61 12.00
CA ILE A 117 -1.08 6.34 10.74
C ILE A 117 -0.14 7.54 10.62
N LEU A 118 0.06 8.29 11.70
CA LEU A 118 1.00 9.41 11.72
C LEU A 118 2.46 8.97 11.52
N ASP A 119 2.85 7.81 12.05
CA ASP A 119 4.17 7.21 11.79
C ASP A 119 4.33 6.82 10.31
N PHE A 120 3.28 6.25 9.71
CA PHE A 120 3.30 5.82 8.31
C PHE A 120 3.35 7.00 7.33
N GLN A 121 2.64 8.10 7.62
CA GLN A 121 2.69 9.33 6.81
C GLN A 121 4.02 10.09 6.90
N ALA A 122 4.88 9.76 7.87
CA ALA A 122 6.17 10.42 8.05
C ALA A 122 7.30 9.79 7.22
N GLU A 123 7.02 8.66 6.56
CA GLU A 123 7.96 7.90 5.72
C GLU A 123 8.01 8.37 4.27
#